data_AF-A0A931YPX6-F1
#
_entry.id   AF-A0A931YPX6-F1
#
_cell.length_a   1.000
_cell.length_b   1.000
_cell.length_c   1.000
_cell.angle_alpha   90.00
_cell.angle_beta   90.00
_cell.angle_gamma   90.00
#
_symmetry.space_group_name_H-M   'P 1'
#
loop_
_entity.id
_entity.type
_entity.pdbx_description
1 polymer ?
#
loop_
_entity_poly.entity_id
_entity_poly.type
_entity_poly.pdbx_seq_one_letter_code
_entity_poly.pdbx_strand_id
1 'polypeptide(L)'
;MPLYVNYGFIKSVSREWRWLIVAIYTLAIYAFLPFGTAFWGFVLEQWGNIINYLGLFFVCVLGAYFLIYLIFQKQVKEVSVYISFFFISISCLAVMKYLCVAGAERFHLLLYGMLSVIVFWSLKLDIKNKRVYIYTIIVAFSLGIIDELIQGILPMRVFDLRDILMNWLSSGMGELFVIFVLRPNIYR
;
A
#
# COMPACT_ATOMS: atom_id res chain seq x y z
N MET A 1 15.25 31.04 -5.86
CA MET A 1 14.06 31.00 -6.73
C MET A 1 13.20 29.84 -6.27
N PRO A 2 12.08 30.04 -5.55
CA PRO A 2 11.26 28.94 -5.11
C PRO A 2 10.48 28.39 -6.31
N LEU A 3 10.66 27.10 -6.61
CA LEU A 3 9.86 26.36 -7.58
C LEU A 3 8.42 26.31 -7.05
N TYR A 4 7.57 27.20 -7.52
CA TYR A 4 6.12 27.11 -7.35
C TYR A 4 5.62 25.92 -8.17
N VAL A 5 5.64 24.73 -7.57
CA VAL A 5 4.90 23.59 -8.10
C VAL A 5 3.41 23.90 -7.92
N ASN A 6 2.71 24.11 -9.03
CA ASN A 6 1.28 24.40 -9.03
C ASN A 6 0.50 23.13 -8.61
N TYR A 7 0.17 23.01 -7.32
CA TYR A 7 -0.62 21.91 -6.77
C TYR A 7 -2.12 21.93 -7.15
N GLY A 8 -2.54 22.80 -8.09
CA GLY A 8 -3.93 22.93 -8.51
C GLY A 8 -4.55 21.64 -9.05
N PHE A 9 -3.77 20.83 -9.78
CA PHE A 9 -4.24 19.59 -10.40
C PHE A 9 -4.67 18.51 -9.37
N ILE A 10 -3.96 18.40 -8.25
CA ILE A 10 -4.29 17.40 -7.20
C ILE A 10 -5.57 17.80 -6.44
N LYS A 11 -5.88 19.10 -6.37
CA LYS A 11 -7.12 19.60 -5.74
C LYS A 11 -8.37 19.44 -6.62
N SER A 12 -8.23 19.21 -7.93
CA SER A 12 -9.34 19.18 -8.89
C SER A 12 -9.69 17.78 -9.42
N VAL A 13 -9.10 16.71 -8.89
CA VAL A 13 -9.44 15.35 -9.36
C VAL A 13 -10.85 15.01 -8.89
N SER A 14 -11.77 14.88 -9.85
CA SER A 14 -13.17 14.55 -9.59
C SER A 14 -13.31 13.15 -8.99
N ARG A 15 -14.48 12.88 -8.40
CA ARG A 15 -14.80 11.61 -7.75
C ARG A 15 -14.58 10.43 -8.70
N GLU A 16 -15.05 10.56 -9.94
CA GLU A 16 -14.99 9.53 -10.98
C GLU A 16 -13.54 9.15 -11.28
N TRP A 17 -12.65 10.16 -11.40
CA TRP A 17 -11.24 9.93 -11.66
C TRP A 17 -10.52 9.23 -10.50
N ARG A 18 -10.90 9.49 -9.24
CA ARG A 18 -10.29 8.79 -8.10
C ARG A 18 -10.66 7.31 -8.08
N TRP A 19 -11.93 7.01 -8.32
CA TRP A 19 -12.40 5.63 -8.45
C TRP A 19 -11.83 4.93 -9.68
N LEU A 20 -11.63 5.65 -10.79
CA LEU A 20 -10.92 5.11 -11.94
C LEU A 20 -9.46 4.76 -11.60
N ILE A 21 -8.77 5.58 -10.80
CA ILE A 21 -7.42 5.26 -10.31
C ILE A 21 -7.42 4.01 -9.43
N VAL A 22 -8.39 3.88 -8.50
CA VAL A 22 -8.57 2.65 -7.71
C VAL A 22 -8.73 1.45 -8.65
N ALA A 23 -9.65 1.53 -9.61
CA ALA A 23 -9.92 0.45 -10.55
C ALA A 23 -8.70 0.08 -11.38
N ILE A 24 -7.99 1.05 -11.96
CA ILE A 24 -6.77 0.82 -12.75
C ILE A 24 -5.69 0.18 -11.88
N TYR A 25 -5.49 0.68 -10.66
CA TYR A 25 -4.47 0.14 -9.76
C TYR A 25 -4.78 -1.31 -9.35
N THR A 26 -6.03 -1.60 -9.00
CA THR A 26 -6.49 -2.96 -8.68
C THR A 26 -6.38 -3.89 -9.89
N LEU A 27 -6.81 -3.44 -11.07
CA LEU A 27 -6.70 -4.23 -12.31
C LEU A 27 -5.24 -4.49 -12.67
N ALA A 28 -4.33 -3.55 -12.42
CA ALA A 28 -2.91 -3.76 -12.64
C ALA A 28 -2.34 -4.85 -11.74
N ILE A 29 -2.73 -4.90 -10.45
CA ILE A 29 -2.37 -5.99 -9.54
C ILE A 29 -2.89 -7.32 -10.09
N TYR A 30 -4.18 -7.39 -10.43
CA TYR A 30 -4.81 -8.63 -10.88
C TYR A 30 -4.28 -9.11 -12.23
N ALA A 31 -4.02 -8.19 -13.16
CA ALA A 31 -3.44 -8.50 -14.46
C ALA A 31 -2.02 -9.08 -14.33
N PHE A 32 -1.30 -8.76 -13.26
CA PHE A 32 0.04 -9.27 -13.02
C PHE A 32 0.06 -10.68 -12.39
N LEU A 33 -1.04 -11.11 -11.76
CA LEU A 33 -1.12 -12.42 -11.07
C LEU A 33 -0.69 -13.62 -11.91
N PRO A 34 -1.14 -13.80 -13.18
CA PRO A 34 -0.77 -14.95 -13.99
C PRO A 34 0.72 -14.97 -14.34
N PHE A 35 1.33 -13.79 -14.41
CA PHE A 35 2.73 -13.62 -14.80
C PHE A 35 3.68 -13.63 -13.60
N GLY A 36 3.17 -13.42 -12.38
CA GLY A 36 4.01 -13.22 -11.20
C GLY A 36 5.03 -14.34 -10.94
N THR A 37 4.63 -15.61 -11.06
CA THR A 37 5.55 -16.75 -10.85
C THR A 37 6.64 -16.79 -11.92
N ALA A 38 6.25 -16.70 -13.19
CA ALA A 38 7.19 -16.76 -14.33
C ALA A 38 8.15 -15.57 -14.33
N PHE A 39 7.63 -14.37 -14.07
CA PHE A 39 8.42 -13.15 -13.94
C PHE A 39 9.40 -13.26 -12.78
N TRP A 40 8.96 -13.71 -11.60
CA TRP A 40 9.85 -13.84 -10.46
C TRP A 40 10.95 -14.88 -10.68
N GLY A 41 10.62 -16.01 -11.31
CA GLY A 41 11.59 -17.03 -11.72
C GLY A 41 12.64 -16.46 -12.66
N PHE A 42 12.21 -15.77 -13.72
CA PHE A 42 13.12 -15.10 -14.65
C PHE A 42 14.05 -14.10 -13.96
N VAL A 43 13.52 -13.25 -13.08
CA VAL A 43 14.35 -12.25 -12.38
C VAL A 43 15.33 -12.93 -11.42
N LEU A 44 14.92 -13.99 -10.72
CA LEU A 44 15.80 -14.78 -9.86
C LEU A 44 16.95 -15.43 -10.64
N GLU A 45 16.68 -15.98 -11.82
CA GLU A 45 17.72 -16.57 -12.68
C GLU A 45 18.76 -15.53 -13.11
N GLN A 46 18.33 -14.32 -13.44
CA GLN A 46 19.19 -13.27 -13.97
C GLN A 46 19.96 -12.50 -12.87
N TRP A 47 19.34 -12.27 -11.71
CA TRP A 47 19.88 -11.38 -10.65
C TRP A 47 20.27 -12.16 -9.38
N GLY A 48 19.93 -13.43 -9.28
CA GLY A 48 20.20 -14.27 -8.11
C GLY A 48 19.42 -13.85 -6.87
N ASN A 49 19.87 -14.31 -5.70
CA ASN A 49 19.14 -14.17 -4.43
C ASN A 49 18.99 -12.72 -3.94
N ILE A 50 19.76 -11.76 -4.46
CA ILE A 50 19.70 -10.36 -4.01
C ILE A 50 18.35 -9.72 -4.31
N ILE A 51 17.68 -10.14 -5.39
CA ILE A 51 16.37 -9.60 -5.78
C ILE A 51 15.30 -9.84 -4.71
N ASN A 52 15.45 -10.87 -3.88
CA ASN A 52 14.50 -11.13 -2.80
C ASN A 52 14.42 -9.95 -1.82
N TYR A 53 15.46 -9.13 -1.69
CA TYR A 53 15.47 -7.95 -0.82
C TYR A 53 14.94 -6.68 -1.50
N LEU A 54 14.55 -6.72 -2.77
CA LEU A 54 14.09 -5.55 -3.51
C LEU A 54 12.83 -4.93 -2.91
N GLY A 55 11.86 -5.74 -2.48
CA GLY A 55 10.67 -5.24 -1.77
C GLY A 55 11.05 -4.51 -0.47
N LEU A 56 12.01 -5.03 0.30
CA LEU A 56 12.51 -4.39 1.52
C LEU A 56 13.18 -3.06 1.20
N PHE A 57 14.00 -3.02 0.15
CA PHE A 57 14.62 -1.79 -0.32
C PHE A 57 13.58 -0.71 -0.63
N PHE A 58 12.51 -1.03 -1.38
CA PHE A 58 11.45 -0.06 -1.69
C PHE A 58 10.71 0.43 -0.44
N VAL A 59 10.40 -0.45 0.50
CA VAL A 59 9.76 -0.07 1.78
C VAL A 59 10.66 0.89 2.57
N CYS A 60 11.96 0.59 2.67
CA CYS A 60 12.93 1.46 3.35
C CYS A 60 13.09 2.82 2.66
N VAL A 61 13.19 2.85 1.34
CA VAL A 61 13.30 4.10 0.56
C VAL A 61 12.06 4.96 0.74
N LEU A 62 10.86 4.38 0.65
CA LEU A 62 9.62 5.10 0.86
C LEU A 62 9.47 5.59 2.31
N GLY A 63 9.84 4.75 3.28
CA GLY A 63 9.88 5.15 4.69
C GLY A 63 10.82 6.34 4.92
N ALA A 64 12.04 6.29 4.40
CA ALA A 64 13.00 7.38 4.50
C ALA A 64 12.48 8.66 3.81
N TYR A 65 11.92 8.54 2.61
CA TYR A 65 11.28 9.65 1.91
C TYR A 65 10.17 10.29 2.74
N PHE A 66 9.26 9.49 3.31
CA PHE A 66 8.18 9.99 4.15
C PHE A 66 8.70 10.65 5.43
N LEU A 67 9.74 10.09 6.06
CA LEU A 67 10.35 10.71 7.24
C LEU A 67 10.94 12.08 6.91
N ILE A 68 11.69 12.17 5.81
CA ILE A 68 12.23 13.44 5.30
C ILE A 68 11.10 14.42 4.97
N TYR A 69 10.03 13.96 4.31
CA TYR A 69 8.85 14.76 4.03
C TYR A 69 8.20 15.30 5.30
N LEU A 70 8.04 14.48 6.34
CA LEU A 70 7.44 14.89 7.62
C LEU A 70 8.27 15.93 8.36
N ILE A 71 9.60 15.77 8.38
CA ILE A 71 10.54 16.64 9.09
C ILE A 71 10.71 17.98 8.35
N PHE A 72 11.01 17.92 7.05
CA PHE A 72 11.48 19.10 6.31
C PHE A 72 10.37 19.82 5.56
N GLN A 73 9.41 19.09 4.99
CA GLN A 73 8.34 19.69 4.17
C GLN A 73 7.09 20.00 4.99
N LYS A 74 6.54 18.99 5.70
CA LYS A 74 5.35 19.19 6.54
C LYS A 74 5.70 19.86 7.88
N GLN A 75 6.95 19.75 8.34
CA GLN A 75 7.44 20.31 9.61
C GLN A 75 6.54 19.94 10.81
N VAL A 76 6.20 18.65 10.90
CA VAL A 76 5.31 18.16 11.97
C VAL A 76 6.01 18.31 13.31
N LYS A 77 5.35 18.98 14.27
CA LYS A 77 5.85 19.15 15.65
C LYS A 77 5.34 18.09 16.62
N GLU A 78 4.29 17.36 16.23
CA GLU A 78 3.63 16.37 17.08
C GLU A 78 4.48 15.09 17.21
N VAL A 79 5.05 14.86 18.40
CA VAL A 79 5.86 13.66 18.68
C VAL A 79 5.09 12.36 18.44
N SER A 80 3.78 12.35 18.71
CA SER A 80 2.94 11.17 18.48
C SER A 80 2.93 10.69 17.02
N VAL A 81 3.11 11.60 16.04
CA VAL A 81 3.20 11.22 14.62
C VAL A 81 4.48 10.43 14.35
N TYR A 82 5.61 10.84 14.91
CA TYR A 82 6.88 10.13 14.75
C TYR A 82 6.89 8.79 15.48
N ILE A 83 6.28 8.73 16.67
CA ILE A 83 6.10 7.47 17.40
C ILE A 83 5.24 6.49 16.57
N SER A 84 4.09 6.93 16.08
CA SER A 84 3.23 6.10 15.23
C SER A 84 3.95 5.66 13.94
N PHE A 85 4.67 6.57 13.28
CA PHE A 85 5.45 6.26 12.09
C PHE A 85 6.51 5.18 12.38
N PHE A 86 7.23 5.29 13.50
CA PHE A 86 8.24 4.34 13.91
C PHE A 86 7.65 2.96 14.20
N PHE A 87 6.55 2.89 14.96
CA PHE A 87 5.87 1.62 15.24
C PHE A 87 5.32 0.95 13.99
N ILE A 88 4.70 1.72 13.08
CA ILE A 88 4.22 1.20 11.78
C ILE A 88 5.41 0.68 10.97
N SER A 89 6.51 1.44 10.87
CA SER A 89 7.71 1.04 10.13
C SER A 89 8.32 -0.25 10.67
N ILE A 90 8.47 -0.37 12.00
CA ILE A 90 8.93 -1.62 12.63
C ILE A 90 7.97 -2.77 12.34
N SER A 91 6.66 -2.52 12.38
CA SER A 91 5.66 -3.56 12.12
C SER A 91 5.74 -4.05 10.67
N CYS A 92 5.92 -3.14 9.70
CA CYS A 92 6.21 -3.48 8.31
C CYS A 92 7.45 -4.38 8.22
N LEU A 93 8.57 -3.97 8.82
CA LEU A 93 9.82 -4.75 8.81
C LEU A 93 9.67 -6.13 9.46
N ALA A 94 8.91 -6.22 10.57
CA ALA A 94 8.62 -7.47 11.24
C ALA A 94 7.80 -8.40 10.33
N VAL A 95 6.74 -7.90 9.69
CA VAL A 95 5.95 -8.69 8.73
C VAL A 95 6.82 -9.18 7.58
N MET A 96 7.68 -8.34 7.00
CA MET A 96 8.58 -8.75 5.91
C MET A 96 9.61 -9.79 6.34
N LYS A 97 10.03 -9.78 7.61
CA LYS A 97 11.05 -10.70 8.13
C LYS A 97 10.47 -12.06 8.52
N TYR A 98 9.30 -12.06 9.17
CA TYR A 98 8.74 -13.26 9.81
C TYR A 98 7.60 -13.89 9.01
N LEU A 99 6.87 -13.10 8.22
CA LEU A 99 5.72 -13.57 7.47
C LEU A 99 5.94 -13.62 5.96
N CYS A 100 7.04 -13.07 5.42
CA CYS A 100 7.43 -13.26 4.01
C CYS A 100 8.58 -14.27 3.87
N VAL A 101 8.30 -15.39 3.21
CA VAL A 101 9.21 -16.47 2.87
C VAL A 101 9.79 -16.23 1.47
N ALA A 102 8.95 -15.88 0.49
CA ALA A 102 9.42 -15.55 -0.85
C ALA A 102 9.68 -14.04 -1.00
N GLY A 103 10.66 -13.66 -1.81
CA GLY A 103 10.92 -12.26 -2.11
C GLY A 103 9.77 -11.56 -2.83
N ALA A 104 8.99 -12.30 -3.63
CA ALA A 104 7.79 -11.78 -4.29
C ALA A 104 6.71 -11.35 -3.28
N GLU A 105 6.52 -12.11 -2.18
CA GLU A 105 5.51 -11.81 -1.15
C GLU A 105 5.77 -10.44 -0.47
N ARG A 106 7.03 -10.00 -0.42
CA ARG A 106 7.40 -8.70 0.14
C ARG A 106 6.79 -7.52 -0.62
N PHE A 107 6.43 -7.71 -1.89
CA PHE A 107 5.74 -6.69 -2.67
C PHE A 107 4.27 -6.54 -2.28
N HIS A 108 3.62 -7.58 -1.73
CA HIS A 108 2.25 -7.48 -1.25
C HIS A 108 2.13 -6.37 -0.21
N LEU A 109 3.11 -6.28 0.70
CA LEU A 109 3.15 -5.24 1.72
C LEU A 109 3.08 -3.83 1.12
N LEU A 110 3.73 -3.62 -0.02
CA LEU A 110 3.74 -2.33 -0.70
C LEU A 110 2.44 -2.10 -1.48
N LEU A 111 2.07 -3.08 -2.31
CA LEU A 111 0.96 -2.97 -3.24
C LEU A 111 -0.37 -2.74 -2.52
N TYR A 112 -0.66 -3.53 -1.49
CA TYR A 112 -1.91 -3.45 -0.73
C TYR A 112 -1.94 -2.29 0.27
N GLY A 113 -0.78 -1.89 0.80
CA GLY A 113 -0.65 -0.73 1.67
C GLY A 113 -0.96 0.55 0.90
N MET A 114 -0.43 0.66 -0.33
CA MET A 114 -0.77 1.74 -1.25
C MET A 114 -2.23 1.67 -1.71
N LEU A 115 -2.75 0.48 -2.03
CA LEU A 115 -4.16 0.30 -2.40
C LEU A 115 -5.09 0.88 -1.32
N SER A 116 -4.85 0.55 -0.06
CA SER A 116 -5.61 1.06 1.08
C SER A 116 -5.62 2.59 1.14
N VAL A 117 -4.46 3.24 0.95
CA VAL A 117 -4.35 4.72 0.89
C VAL A 117 -5.14 5.31 -0.28
N ILE A 118 -5.10 4.69 -1.46
CA ILE A 118 -5.81 5.17 -2.66
C ILE A 118 -7.33 4.99 -2.50
N VAL A 119 -7.77 3.88 -1.91
CA VAL A 119 -9.17 3.62 -1.56
C VAL A 119 -9.67 4.66 -0.56
N PHE A 120 -8.91 4.93 0.52
CA PHE A 120 -9.23 6.01 1.47
C PHE A 120 -9.35 7.37 0.77
N TRP A 121 -8.39 7.70 -0.10
CA TRP A 121 -8.38 8.97 -0.82
C TRP A 121 -9.59 9.18 -1.73
N SER A 122 -10.17 8.08 -2.21
CA SER A 122 -11.42 8.06 -3.00
C SER A 122 -12.64 8.16 -2.09
N LEU A 123 -12.75 7.28 -1.09
CA LEU A 123 -13.91 7.21 -0.19
C LEU A 123 -14.12 8.46 0.67
N LYS A 124 -13.06 9.19 1.02
CA LYS A 124 -13.19 10.43 1.81
C LYS A 124 -14.00 11.53 1.13
N LEU A 125 -14.22 11.45 -0.20
CA LEU A 125 -15.12 12.37 -0.91
C LEU A 125 -16.60 12.08 -0.61
N ASP A 126 -16.92 10.80 -0.45
CA ASP A 126 -18.29 10.33 -0.26
C ASP A 126 -18.67 10.29 1.24
N ILE A 127 -17.68 10.02 2.11
CA ILE A 127 -17.91 9.75 3.53
C ILE A 127 -17.12 10.72 4.40
N LYS A 128 -17.82 11.73 4.93
CA LYS A 128 -17.24 12.83 5.73
C LYS A 128 -17.24 12.59 7.24
N ASN A 129 -17.01 11.35 7.66
CA ASN A 129 -16.94 10.98 9.07
C ASN A 129 -15.93 9.84 9.30
N LYS A 130 -15.67 9.49 10.56
CA LYS A 130 -14.71 8.43 10.92
C LYS A 130 -15.05 7.04 10.36
N ARG A 131 -16.26 6.81 9.85
CA ARG A 131 -16.63 5.52 9.22
C ARG A 131 -15.89 5.30 7.90
N VAL A 132 -15.35 6.36 7.27
CA VAL A 132 -14.50 6.24 6.07
C VAL A 132 -13.37 5.23 6.26
N TYR A 133 -12.80 5.17 7.46
CA TYR A 133 -11.70 4.27 7.78
C TYR A 133 -12.16 2.80 7.79
N ILE A 134 -13.34 2.55 8.38
CA ILE A 134 -13.96 1.22 8.41
C ILE A 134 -14.29 0.77 6.99
N TYR A 135 -14.90 1.65 6.18
CA TYR A 135 -15.24 1.32 4.80
C TYR A 135 -13.99 1.11 3.93
N THR A 136 -12.92 1.86 4.19
CA THR A 136 -11.64 1.67 3.50
C THR A 136 -11.09 0.26 3.77
N ILE A 137 -11.04 -0.15 5.04
CA ILE A 137 -10.60 -1.51 5.42
C ILE A 137 -11.48 -2.56 4.75
N ILE A 138 -12.81 -2.42 4.83
CA ILE A 138 -13.73 -3.40 4.22
C ILE A 138 -13.43 -3.56 2.73
N VAL A 139 -13.35 -2.45 1.98
CA VAL A 139 -13.08 -2.48 0.55
C VAL A 139 -11.70 -3.08 0.26
N ALA A 140 -10.65 -2.61 0.94
CA ALA A 140 -9.29 -3.10 0.71
C ALA A 140 -9.15 -4.60 1.05
N PHE A 141 -9.79 -5.06 2.13
CA PHE A 141 -9.78 -6.47 2.52
C PHE A 141 -10.56 -7.33 1.53
N SER A 142 -11.73 -6.86 1.05
CA SER A 142 -12.48 -7.54 0.00
C SER A 142 -11.66 -7.69 -1.28
N LEU A 143 -10.93 -6.64 -1.69
CA LEU A 143 -10.04 -6.72 -2.84
C LEU A 143 -8.89 -7.71 -2.64
N GLY A 144 -8.33 -7.81 -1.42
CA GLY A 144 -7.32 -8.81 -1.09
C GLY A 144 -7.86 -10.25 -1.07
N ILE A 145 -9.14 -10.46 -0.75
CA ILE A 145 -9.79 -11.78 -0.87
C ILE A 145 -10.02 -12.11 -2.35
N ILE A 146 -10.52 -11.15 -3.14
CA ILE A 146 -10.77 -11.34 -4.58
C ILE A 146 -9.47 -11.70 -5.30
N ASP A 147 -8.35 -11.09 -4.94
CA ASP A 147 -7.02 -11.45 -5.45
C ASP A 147 -6.75 -12.94 -5.28
N GLU A 148 -6.92 -13.45 -4.06
CA GLU A 148 -6.67 -14.85 -3.76
C GLU A 148 -7.65 -15.80 -4.45
N LEU A 149 -8.91 -15.39 -4.57
CA LEU A 149 -9.91 -16.15 -5.34
C LEU A 149 -9.52 -16.24 -6.82
N ILE A 150 -9.00 -15.16 -7.41
CA ILE A 150 -8.47 -15.19 -8.78
C ILE A 150 -7.27 -16.11 -8.85
N GLN A 151 -6.32 -16.01 -7.90
CA GLN A 151 -5.16 -16.90 -7.83
C GLN A 151 -5.56 -18.38 -7.74
N GLY A 152 -6.60 -18.71 -6.96
CA GLY A 152 -7.12 -20.08 -6.82
C GLY A 152 -7.74 -20.66 -8.09
N ILE A 153 -8.09 -19.82 -9.07
CA ILE A 153 -8.58 -20.24 -10.40
C ILE A 153 -7.41 -20.42 -11.39
N LEU A 154 -6.28 -19.74 -11.17
CA LEU A 154 -5.14 -19.78 -12.07
C LEU A 154 -4.38 -21.11 -11.93
N PRO A 155 -4.13 -21.85 -13.03
CA PRO A 155 -3.54 -23.19 -12.97
C PRO A 155 -2.08 -23.21 -12.45
N MET A 156 -1.40 -22.07 -12.52
CA MET A 156 0.00 -21.91 -12.09
C MET A 156 0.14 -21.36 -10.66
N ARG A 157 -0.98 -21.22 -9.94
CA ARG A 157 -1.05 -20.67 -8.58
C ARG A 157 -1.89 -21.58 -7.69
N VAL A 158 -1.66 -21.47 -6.39
CA VAL A 158 -2.38 -22.23 -5.37
C VAL A 158 -3.00 -21.23 -4.42
N PHE A 159 -4.27 -21.47 -4.06
CA PHE A 159 -4.95 -20.68 -3.05
C PHE A 159 -4.23 -20.82 -1.69
N ASP A 160 -3.76 -19.72 -1.12
CA ASP A 160 -3.07 -19.65 0.17
C ASP A 160 -3.72 -18.60 1.10
N LEU A 161 -4.20 -19.06 2.26
CA LEU A 161 -4.75 -18.20 3.30
C LEU A 161 -3.72 -17.21 3.86
N ARG A 162 -2.43 -17.54 3.76
CA ARG A 162 -1.33 -16.66 4.16
C ARG A 162 -1.27 -15.41 3.29
N ASP A 163 -1.58 -15.51 2.00
CA ASP A 163 -1.58 -14.36 1.09
C ASP A 163 -2.74 -13.42 1.40
N ILE A 164 -3.91 -13.95 1.75
CA ILE A 164 -5.02 -13.15 2.30
C ILE A 164 -4.58 -12.39 3.56
N LEU A 165 -3.95 -13.09 4.50
CA LEU A 165 -3.46 -12.47 5.73
C LEU A 165 -2.44 -11.35 5.42
N MET A 166 -1.53 -11.58 4.47
CA MET A 166 -0.55 -10.59 4.04
C MET A 166 -1.20 -9.36 3.40
N ASN A 167 -2.19 -9.56 2.52
CA ASN A 167 -2.95 -8.49 1.89
C ASN A 167 -3.70 -7.64 2.93
N TRP A 168 -4.28 -8.29 3.94
CA TRP A 168 -4.97 -7.61 5.05
C TRP A 168 -4.02 -6.86 5.98
N LEU A 169 -2.91 -7.49 6.39
CA LEU A 169 -1.91 -6.82 7.22
C LEU A 169 -1.34 -5.59 6.50
N SER A 170 -1.06 -5.72 5.21
CA SER A 170 -0.59 -4.62 4.37
C SER A 170 -1.61 -3.48 4.27
N SER A 171 -2.86 -3.80 3.94
CA SER A 171 -3.94 -2.82 3.85
C SER A 171 -4.19 -2.13 5.19
N GLY A 172 -4.13 -2.89 6.29
CA GLY A 172 -4.25 -2.39 7.66
C GLY A 172 -3.10 -1.45 8.03
N MET A 173 -1.86 -1.77 7.67
CA MET A 173 -0.72 -0.88 7.89
C MET A 173 -0.84 0.42 7.09
N GLY A 174 -1.27 0.34 5.83
CA GLY A 174 -1.59 1.52 5.01
C GLY A 174 -2.65 2.40 5.67
N GLU A 175 -3.70 1.79 6.22
CA GLU A 175 -4.77 2.51 6.90
C GLU A 175 -4.32 3.14 8.23
N LEU A 176 -3.57 2.40 9.05
CA LEU A 176 -2.97 2.93 10.28
C LEU A 176 -2.05 4.12 9.98
N PHE A 177 -1.32 4.06 8.86
CA PHE A 177 -0.51 5.17 8.39
C PHE A 177 -1.36 6.39 8.04
N VAL A 178 -2.50 6.22 7.36
CA VAL A 178 -3.45 7.31 7.09
C VAL A 178 -3.95 7.92 8.40
N ILE A 179 -4.43 7.10 9.33
CA ILE A 179 -5.06 7.52 10.58
C ILE A 179 -4.07 8.27 11.47
N PHE A 180 -2.90 7.68 11.72
CA PHE A 180 -2.00 8.17 12.77
C PHE A 180 -0.90 9.10 12.26
N VAL A 181 -0.48 8.96 11.00
CA VAL A 181 0.64 9.73 10.42
C VAL A 181 0.13 10.86 9.53
N LEU A 182 -0.71 10.55 8.53
CA LEU A 182 -1.21 11.58 7.61
C LEU A 182 -2.22 12.51 8.28
N ARG A 183 -3.08 11.98 9.16
CA ARG A 183 -4.14 12.72 9.89
C ARG A 183 -4.94 13.65 8.96
N PRO A 184 -5.55 13.11 7.89
CA PRO A 184 -6.31 13.92 6.93
C PRO A 184 -7.53 14.57 7.60
N ASN A 185 -7.93 15.75 7.13
CA ASN A 185 -9.18 16.36 7.56
C ASN A 185 -10.36 15.68 6.85
N ILE A 186 -11.13 14.89 7.59
CA ILE A 186 -12.26 14.08 7.08
C ILE A 186 -13.59 14.86 7.08
N TYR A 187 -13.65 15.99 7.77
CA TYR A 187 -14.90 16.74 7.98
C TYR A 187 -15.12 17.87 6.96
N ARG A 188 -14.22 18.01 5.97
CA ARG A 188 -14.34 19.01 4.90
C ARG A 188 -14.80 18.37 3.60
#